data_AF-A0A7H8LU40-F1
#
_entry.id   AF-A0A7H8LU40-F1
#
_cell.length_a   1.000
_cell.length_b   1.000
_cell.length_c   1.000
_cell.angle_alpha   90.00
_cell.angle_beta   90.00
_cell.angle_gamma   90.00
#
_symmetry.space_group_name_H-M   'P 1'
#
loop_
_entity.id
_entity.type
_entity.pdbx_description
1 polymer ?
#
loop_
_entity_poly.entity_id
_entity_poly.type
_entity_poly.pdbx_seq_one_letter_code
_entity_poly.pdbx_strand_id
1 'polypeptide(L)'
;MDDEMALMPLRDGEPGITALIRPSTLLDILVGVFNACWEQAAPLRFDEDEDEAARPGVWPRLSEADRHLLTLLAAGLKDEAVARHTGMGTRTVSRHVARLMRTLNARTRFQAGVHAARRGLL
;
A
#
# COMPACT_ATOMS: atom_id res chain seq x y z
N MET A 1 -16.42 13.10 -10.10
CA MET A 1 -15.62 14.33 -10.10
C MET A 1 -15.46 14.65 -11.57
N ASP A 2 -15.89 15.82 -12.03
CA ASP A 2 -16.30 16.01 -13.43
C ASP A 2 -15.17 16.09 -14.48
N ASP A 3 -13.92 15.67 -14.18
CA ASP A 3 -12.77 15.63 -15.12
C ASP A 3 -12.53 16.90 -15.97
N GLU A 4 -13.20 18.01 -15.68
CA GLU A 4 -13.24 19.21 -16.50
C GLU A 4 -12.09 20.17 -16.18
N MET A 5 -11.52 20.10 -14.98
CA MET A 5 -10.48 21.01 -14.51
C MET A 5 -9.56 20.32 -13.51
N ALA A 6 -8.27 20.63 -13.58
CA ALA A 6 -7.29 20.26 -12.57
C ALA A 6 -6.60 21.50 -11.98
N LEU A 7 -6.35 21.48 -10.68
CA LEU A 7 -5.55 22.48 -9.98
C LEU A 7 -4.20 21.87 -9.64
N MET A 8 -3.12 22.46 -10.13
CA MET A 8 -1.76 21.97 -9.90
C MET A 8 -0.91 23.05 -9.24
N PRO A 9 -0.34 22.82 -8.04
CA PRO A 9 0.61 23.76 -7.48
C PRO A 9 1.87 23.81 -8.38
N LEU A 10 2.33 25.00 -8.75
CA LEU A 10 3.55 25.13 -9.57
C LEU A 10 4.83 24.83 -8.78
N ARG A 11 4.77 24.93 -7.44
CA ARG A 11 5.90 24.73 -6.54
C ARG A 11 5.42 23.95 -5.32
N ASP A 12 6.22 22.98 -4.92
CA ASP A 12 5.92 22.14 -3.76
C ASP A 12 6.16 22.94 -2.47
N GLY A 13 5.19 22.91 -1.54
CA GLY A 13 5.32 23.51 -0.20
C GLY A 13 5.18 25.04 -0.08
N GLU A 14 5.02 25.79 -1.19
CA GLU A 14 4.80 27.25 -1.14
C GLU A 14 3.37 27.64 -1.53
N PRO A 15 2.58 28.23 -0.60
CA PRO A 15 1.29 28.81 -0.95
C PRO A 15 1.54 30.09 -1.75
N GLY A 16 1.39 30.04 -3.07
CA GLY A 16 1.60 31.22 -3.90
C GLY A 16 0.99 31.15 -5.29
N ILE A 17 1.24 30.07 -6.05
CA ILE A 17 0.82 29.98 -7.45
C ILE A 17 0.31 28.57 -7.78
N THR A 18 -0.98 28.49 -8.13
CA THR A 18 -1.65 27.28 -8.60
C THR A 18 -2.03 27.46 -10.06
N ALA A 19 -1.64 26.53 -10.93
CA ALA A 19 -2.11 26.46 -12.30
C ALA A 19 -3.53 25.92 -12.32
N LEU A 20 -4.43 26.61 -13.02
CA LEU A 20 -5.70 26.05 -13.43
C LEU A 20 -5.52 25.43 -14.82
N ILE A 21 -5.66 24.11 -14.89
CA ILE A 21 -5.60 23.34 -16.12
C ILE A 21 -7.03 23.17 -16.62
N ARG A 22 -7.30 23.73 -17.80
CA ARG A 22 -8.57 23.63 -18.54
C ARG A 22 -8.56 22.39 -19.43
N PRO A 23 -9.71 22.01 -20.03
CA PRO A 23 -9.78 20.87 -20.94
C PRO A 23 -8.71 20.94 -22.03
N SER A 24 -7.80 19.96 -22.02
CA SER A 24 -6.61 19.89 -22.87
C SER A 24 -5.99 18.48 -22.78
N THR A 25 -5.13 18.12 -23.72
CA THR A 25 -4.39 16.85 -23.69
C THR A 25 -3.59 16.65 -22.40
N LEU A 26 -3.11 17.76 -21.80
CA LEU A 26 -2.45 17.70 -20.50
C LEU A 26 -3.40 17.25 -19.39
N LEU A 27 -4.63 17.76 -19.39
CA LEU A 27 -5.67 17.32 -18.46
C LEU A 27 -5.98 15.84 -18.64
N ASP A 28 -6.12 15.37 -19.88
CA ASP A 28 -6.40 13.96 -20.18
C ASP A 28 -5.31 13.03 -19.62
N ILE A 29 -4.03 13.42 -19.77
CA ILE A 29 -2.90 12.68 -19.22
C ILE A 29 -2.95 12.67 -17.69
N LEU A 30 -3.22 13.82 -17.07
CA LEU A 30 -3.29 13.92 -15.60
C LEU A 30 -4.43 13.09 -15.02
N VAL A 31 -5.61 13.10 -15.66
CA VAL A 31 -6.75 12.25 -15.30
C VAL A 31 -6.37 10.77 -15.47
N GLY A 32 -5.69 10.43 -16.58
CA GLY A 32 -5.18 9.07 -16.80
C GLY A 32 -4.23 8.59 -15.71
N VAL A 33 -3.25 9.42 -15.33
CA VAL A 33 -2.30 9.12 -14.23
C VAL A 33 -3.04 9.01 -12.90
N PHE A 34 -3.97 9.93 -12.61
CA PHE A 34 -4.78 9.87 -11.40
C PHE A 34 -5.56 8.57 -11.31
N ASN A 35 -6.25 8.17 -12.38
CA ASN A 35 -7.03 6.93 -12.42
C ASN A 35 -6.14 5.70 -12.28
N ALA A 36 -4.97 5.67 -12.94
CA ALA A 36 -4.01 4.59 -12.78
C ALA A 36 -3.51 4.48 -11.33
N CYS A 37 -3.20 5.60 -10.68
CA CYS A 37 -2.85 5.64 -9.26
C CYS A 37 -4.02 5.20 -8.37
N TRP A 38 -5.24 5.61 -8.70
CA TRP A 38 -6.46 5.30 -7.96
C TRP A 38 -6.80 3.80 -8.01
N GLU A 39 -6.69 3.17 -9.18
CA GLU A 39 -6.88 1.73 -9.35
C GLU A 39 -5.84 0.90 -8.58
N GLN A 40 -4.65 1.46 -8.37
CA GLN A 40 -3.59 0.84 -7.57
C GLN A 40 -3.71 1.16 -6.07
N ALA A 41 -4.49 2.17 -5.70
CA ALA A 41 -4.66 2.59 -4.32
C ALA A 41 -5.40 1.54 -3.51
N ALA A 42 -5.02 1.42 -2.24
CA ALA A 42 -5.74 0.57 -1.29
C ALA A 42 -6.72 1.43 -0.49
N PRO A 43 -7.95 0.97 -0.22
CA PRO A 43 -8.93 1.75 0.56
C PRO A 43 -8.36 2.18 1.91
N LEU A 44 -8.38 3.46 2.24
CA LEU A 44 -7.97 3.94 3.56
C LEU A 44 -8.92 3.36 4.62
N ARG A 45 -8.40 2.48 5.48
CA ARG A 45 -9.11 2.00 6.67
C ARG A 45 -8.63 2.81 7.86
N PHE A 46 -9.54 3.60 8.40
CA PHE A 46 -9.37 4.20 9.71
C PHE A 46 -9.91 3.19 10.71
N ASP A 47 -9.05 2.33 11.26
CA ASP A 47 -9.40 1.57 12.45
C ASP A 47 -9.29 2.55 13.63
N GLU A 48 -10.37 2.73 14.39
CA GLU A 48 -10.50 3.75 15.44
C GLU A 48 -9.60 3.49 16.68
N ASP A 49 -8.78 2.42 16.69
CA ASP A 49 -8.13 1.89 17.89
C ASP A 49 -6.59 1.85 17.90
N GLU A 50 -5.85 2.35 16.91
CA GLU A 50 -4.37 2.29 16.96
C GLU A 50 -3.71 3.68 16.84
N ASP A 51 -3.55 4.32 18.00
CA ASP A 51 -2.61 5.40 18.26
C ASP A 51 -1.17 5.06 17.79
N GLU A 52 -0.53 6.07 17.20
CA GLU A 52 0.92 6.29 17.08
C GLU A 52 1.73 5.73 15.88
N ALA A 53 1.23 4.77 15.08
CA ALA A 53 2.04 4.23 13.95
C ALA A 53 1.60 4.62 12.53
N ALA A 54 0.39 5.16 12.34
CA ALA A 54 -0.17 5.42 11.01
C ALA A 54 0.05 6.87 10.54
N ARG A 55 1.30 7.25 10.26
CA ARG A 55 1.53 8.44 9.42
C ARG A 55 1.17 8.10 7.98
N PRO A 56 0.21 8.79 7.33
CA PRO A 56 -0.10 8.53 5.93
C PRO A 56 1.16 8.73 5.07
N GLY A 57 1.52 7.70 4.29
CA GLY A 57 2.69 7.72 3.40
C GLY A 57 3.97 7.10 3.96
N VAL A 58 4.04 6.77 5.26
CA VAL A 58 5.19 6.06 5.85
C VAL A 58 4.81 4.61 6.10
N TRP A 59 5.20 3.73 5.16
CA TRP A 59 5.14 2.29 5.42
C TRP A 59 6.02 1.96 6.63
N PRO A 60 5.53 1.21 7.64
CA PRO A 60 6.41 0.76 8.70
C PRO A 60 7.55 -0.03 8.06
N ARG A 61 8.80 0.27 8.44
CA ARG A 61 9.98 -0.44 7.93
C ARG A 61 9.78 -1.93 8.18
N LEU A 62 9.53 -2.69 7.10
CA LEU A 62 9.42 -4.13 7.18
C LEU A 62 10.77 -4.70 7.60
N SER A 63 10.75 -5.49 8.68
CA SER A 63 11.91 -6.26 9.09
C SER A 63 12.29 -7.27 8.00
N GLU A 64 13.52 -7.76 8.02
CA GLU A 64 13.96 -8.82 7.10
C GLU A 64 13.13 -10.10 7.27
N ALA A 65 12.73 -10.41 8.50
CA ALA A 65 11.82 -11.51 8.80
C ALA A 65 10.43 -11.31 8.16
N ASP A 66 9.89 -10.09 8.17
CA ASP A 66 8.61 -9.78 7.53
C ASP A 66 8.68 -9.91 6.00
N ARG A 67 9.80 -9.46 5.42
CA ARG A 67 10.08 -9.58 3.99
C ARG A 67 10.14 -11.05 3.56
N HIS A 68 10.88 -11.85 4.32
CA HIS A 68 10.96 -13.29 4.11
C HIS A 68 9.58 -13.96 4.25
N LEU A 69 8.79 -13.58 5.25
CA LEU A 69 7.42 -14.08 5.43
C LEU A 69 6.54 -13.75 4.22
N LEU A 70 6.59 -12.51 3.72
CA LEU A 70 5.83 -12.07 2.56
C LEU A 70 6.22 -12.84 1.29
N THR A 71 7.50 -13.15 1.10
CA THR A 71 7.97 -13.98 -0.01
C THR A 71 7.39 -15.39 0.07
N LEU A 72 7.37 -16.00 1.25
CA LEU A 72 6.77 -17.33 1.44
C LEU A 72 5.25 -17.31 1.25
N LEU A 73 4.56 -16.25 1.69
CA LEU A 73 3.12 -16.07 1.47
C LEU A 73 2.80 -15.84 -0.02
N ALA A 74 3.61 -15.06 -0.72
CA ALA A 74 3.48 -14.82 -2.16
C ALA A 74 3.70 -16.11 -2.96
N ALA A 75 4.57 -17.01 -2.50
CA ALA A 75 4.72 -18.36 -3.02
C ALA A 75 3.57 -19.32 -2.65
N GLY A 76 2.55 -18.85 -1.92
CA GLY A 76 1.34 -19.61 -1.60
C GLY A 76 1.46 -20.56 -0.42
N LEU A 77 2.52 -20.45 0.41
CA LEU A 77 2.69 -21.31 1.57
C LEU A 77 1.63 -21.01 2.66
N LYS A 78 1.21 -22.07 3.34
CA LYS A 78 0.34 -21.99 4.54
C LYS A 78 1.18 -21.74 5.79
N ASP A 79 0.57 -21.17 6.83
CA ASP A 79 1.23 -20.81 8.09
C ASP A 79 2.04 -21.96 8.72
N GLU A 80 1.57 -23.21 8.63
CA GLU A 80 2.30 -24.38 9.10
C GLU A 80 3.59 -24.68 8.31
N ALA A 81 3.57 -24.44 7.00
CA ALA A 81 4.75 -24.59 6.15
C ALA A 81 5.74 -23.44 6.37
N VAL A 82 5.22 -22.23 6.58
CA VAL A 82 6.01 -21.04 6.93
C VAL A 82 6.66 -21.22 8.30
N ALA A 83 5.91 -21.68 9.30
CA ALA A 83 6.40 -22.01 10.65
C ALA A 83 7.59 -22.96 10.61
N ARG A 84 7.51 -24.02 9.79
CA ARG A 84 8.62 -24.97 9.59
C ARG A 84 9.84 -24.33 8.93
N HIS A 85 9.65 -23.44 7.96
CA HIS A 85 10.76 -22.74 7.28
C HIS A 85 11.45 -21.71 8.17
N THR A 86 10.70 -21.03 9.04
CA THR A 86 11.21 -19.94 9.88
C THR A 86 11.59 -20.38 11.29
N GLY A 87 11.26 -21.61 11.70
CA GLY A 87 11.41 -22.10 13.07
C GLY A 87 10.45 -21.45 14.08
N MET A 88 9.48 -20.66 13.62
CA MET A 88 8.49 -20.01 14.48
C MET A 88 7.30 -20.92 14.78
N GLY A 89 6.63 -20.72 15.91
CA GLY A 89 5.35 -21.39 16.18
C GLY A 89 4.24 -20.91 15.24
N THR A 90 3.33 -21.80 14.84
CA THR A 90 2.23 -21.50 13.89
C THR A 90 1.38 -20.31 14.34
N ARG A 91 1.09 -20.20 15.64
CA ARG A 91 0.32 -19.08 16.22
C ARG A 91 1.05 -17.73 16.08
N THR A 92 2.39 -17.74 16.16
CA THR A 92 3.22 -16.55 15.95
C THR A 92 3.21 -16.15 14.48
N VAL A 93 3.32 -17.12 13.57
CA VAL A 93 3.19 -16.88 12.13
C VAL A 93 1.83 -16.27 11.82
N SER A 94 0.72 -16.87 12.26
CA SER A 94 -0.62 -16.33 11.98
C SER A 94 -0.80 -14.90 12.49
N ARG A 95 -0.27 -14.56 13.67
CA ARG A 95 -0.27 -13.17 14.17
C ARG A 95 0.54 -12.23 13.28
N HIS A 96 1.73 -12.63 12.83
CA HIS A 96 2.54 -11.83 11.92
C HIS A 96 1.86 -11.64 10.56
N VAL A 97 1.29 -12.70 9.98
CA VAL A 97 0.53 -12.63 8.73
C VAL A 97 -0.66 -11.68 8.87
N ALA A 98 -1.42 -11.78 9.96
CA ALA A 98 -2.55 -10.89 10.21
C ALA A 98 -2.13 -9.42 10.34
N ARG A 99 -1.01 -9.15 11.03
CA ARG A 99 -0.41 -7.81 11.10
C ARG A 99 -0.01 -7.30 9.71
N LEU A 100 0.73 -8.12 8.94
CA LEU A 100 1.18 -7.76 7.60
C LEU A 100 0.02 -7.53 6.64
N MET A 101 -1.04 -8.33 6.72
CA MET A 101 -2.25 -8.13 5.95
C MET A 101 -2.93 -6.80 6.30
N ARG A 102 -3.03 -6.42 7.58
CA ARG A 102 -3.54 -5.09 7.98
C ARG A 102 -2.65 -3.97 7.45
N THR A 103 -1.34 -4.05 7.67
CA THR A 103 -0.38 -3.05 7.18
C THR A 103 -0.45 -2.89 5.67
N LEU A 104 -0.53 -3.98 4.92
CA LEU A 104 -0.62 -3.97 3.45
C LEU A 104 -2.02 -3.67 2.93
N ASN A 105 -3.00 -3.54 3.82
CA ASN A 105 -4.43 -3.41 3.56
C ASN A 105 -4.99 -4.52 2.64
N ALA A 106 -4.57 -5.75 2.91
CA ALA A 106 -4.96 -6.95 2.18
C ALA A 106 -6.05 -7.74 2.94
N ARG A 107 -7.04 -8.26 2.21
CA ARG A 107 -8.09 -9.12 2.78
C ARG A 107 -7.75 -10.60 2.70
N THR A 108 -6.85 -10.97 1.81
CA THR A 108 -6.32 -12.34 1.69
C THR A 108 -4.80 -12.33 1.72
N ARG A 109 -4.21 -13.44 2.14
CA ARG A 109 -2.75 -13.61 2.13
C ARG A 109 -2.14 -13.46 0.72
N PHE A 110 -2.89 -13.88 -0.30
CA PHE A 110 -2.49 -13.70 -1.69
C PHE A 110 -2.47 -12.21 -2.08
N GLN A 111 -3.50 -11.45 -1.70
CA GLN A 111 -3.52 -10.00 -1.89
C GLN A 111 -2.34 -9.33 -1.16
N ALA A 112 -1.97 -9.81 0.04
CA ALA A 112 -0.80 -9.28 0.76
C ALA A 112 0.48 -9.49 -0.04
N GLY A 113 0.71 -10.68 -0.60
CA GLY A 113 1.85 -10.95 -1.48
C GLY A 113 1.88 -10.06 -2.72
N VAL A 114 0.75 -9.90 -3.41
CA VAL A 114 0.64 -9.03 -4.60
C VAL A 114 0.88 -7.56 -4.26
N HIS A 115 0.31 -7.07 -3.14
CA HIS A 115 0.52 -5.70 -2.69
C HIS A 115 1.97 -5.45 -2.26
N ALA A 116 2.63 -6.43 -1.62
CA ALA A 116 4.04 -6.35 -1.29
C ALA A 116 4.92 -6.29 -2.56
N ALA A 117 4.65 -7.14 -3.56
CA ALA A 117 5.38 -7.14 -4.83
C ALA A 117 5.26 -5.80 -5.57
N ARG A 118 4.04 -5.27 -5.72
CA ARG A 118 3.78 -3.98 -6.39
C ARG A 118 4.48 -2.79 -5.72
N ARG A 119 4.75 -2.89 -4.42
CA ARG A 119 5.39 -1.86 -3.61
C ARG A 119 6.91 -2.06 -3.48
N GLY A 120 7.50 -3.06 -4.15
CA GLY A 120 8.94 -3.34 -4.08
C GLY A 120 9.41 -3.87 -2.72
N LEU A 121 8.53 -4.57 -2.00
CA LEU A 121 8.74 -5.04 -0.63
C LEU A 121 9.10 -6.53 -0.55
N LEU A 122 9.39 -7.19 -1.68
CA LEU A 122 9.84 -8.58 -1.75
C LEU A 122 11.34 -8.66 -2.04
#